data_AF-A0A345DZS9-F1
#
_entry.id   AF-A0A345DZS9-F1
#
_cell.length_a   1.000
_cell.length_b   1.000
_cell.length_c   1.000
_cell.angle_alpha   90.00
_cell.angle_beta   90.00
_cell.angle_gamma   90.00
#
_symmetry.space_group_name_H-M   'P 1'
#
loop_
_entity.id
_entity.type
_entity.pdbx_description
1 polymer ?
#
loop_
_entity_poly.entity_id
_entity_poly.type
_entity_poly.pdbx_seq_one_letter_code
_entity_poly.pdbx_strand_id
1 'polypeptide(L)' 'MDWRDLVTITLAGVLGMVGGVFGPVGIAAGVVVGAAVGARWGARSDRIAALEDRVSAVESEAADEDA' A
#
# COMPACT_ATOMS: atom_id res chain seq x y z
N MET A 1 -5.37 -7.46 11.96
CA MET A 1 -4.13 -6.79 11.52
C MET A 1 -4.13 -6.89 10.03
N ASP A 2 -4.38 -5.78 9.36
CA ASP A 2 -4.71 -5.79 7.95
C ASP A 2 -3.46 -6.08 7.12
N TRP A 3 -3.61 -6.70 5.95
CA TRP A 3 -2.47 -6.98 5.04
C TRP A 3 -1.61 -5.73 4.77
N ARG A 4 -2.25 -4.56 4.79
CA ARG A 4 -1.62 -3.24 4.66
C ARG A 4 -0.67 -2.94 5.82
N ASP A 5 -1.03 -3.29 7.05
CA ASP A 5 -0.16 -3.11 8.22
C ASP A 5 1.11 -3.96 8.08
N LEU A 6 0.95 -5.20 7.62
CA LEU A 6 2.07 -6.12 7.37
C LEU A 6 3.05 -5.57 6.34
N VAL A 7 2.55 -5.07 5.20
CA VAL A 7 3.39 -4.47 4.16
C VAL A 7 4.11 -3.24 4.69
N THR A 8 3.42 -2.38 5.45
CA THR A 8 3.99 -1.14 5.98
C THR A 8 5.09 -1.43 7.01
N ILE A 9 4.87 -2.40 7.91
CA ILE A 9 5.86 -2.83 8.90
C ILE A 9 7.07 -3.46 8.22
N THR A 10 6.85 -4.31 7.20
CA THR A 10 7.95 -4.97 6.47
C THR A 10 8.78 -3.93 5.71
N LEU A 11 8.14 -2.96 5.07
CA LEU A 11 8.83 -1.88 4.35
C LEU A 11 9.63 -0.99 5.30
N ALA A 12 9.05 -0.63 6.44
CA ALA A 12 9.73 0.14 7.48
C ALA A 12 10.93 -0.62 8.07
N GLY A 13 10.81 -1.93 8.27
CA GLY A 13 11.90 -2.79 8.73
C GLY A 13 13.05 -2.89 7.71
N VAL A 14 12.73 -3.07 6.42
CA VAL A 14 13.72 -3.12 5.33
C VAL A 14 14.42 -1.77 5.19
N LEU A 15 13.67 -0.66 5.19
CA LEU A 15 14.25 0.69 5.10
C LEU A 15 15.04 1.07 6.35
N GLY A 16 14.63 0.61 7.54
CA GLY A 16 15.40 0.77 8.77
C GLY A 16 16.72 0.00 8.74
N MET A 17 16.74 -1.23 8.22
CA MET A 17 17.97 -2.01 8.01
C MET A 17 18.91 -1.36 6.99
N VAL A 18 18.36 -0.82 5.89
CA VAL A 18 19.15 -0.11 4.86
C VAL A 18 19.64 1.25 5.38
N GLY A 19 18.81 1.97 6.14
CA GLY A 19 19.14 3.27 6.74
C GLY A 19 20.15 3.18 7.88
N GLY A 20 20.19 2.06 8.61
CA GLY A 20 21.17 1.78 9.66
C GLY A 20 22.63 1.84 9.18
N VAL A 21 22.88 1.64 7.89
CA VAL A 21 24.20 1.79 7.26
C VAL A 21 24.74 3.23 7.36
N PHE A 22 23.85 4.23 7.44
CA PHE A 22 24.20 5.65 7.55
C PHE A 22 24.15 6.19 8.98
N GLY A 23 24.04 5.31 9.98
CA GLY A 23 23.96 5.67 11.40
C GLY A 23 22.57 6.19 11.82
N PRO A 24 22.46 6.83 13.00
CA PRO A 24 21.17 7.17 13.62
C PRO A 24 20.28 8.08 12.77
N VAL A 25 20.89 9.00 12.02
CA VAL A 25 20.20 9.91 11.10
C VAL A 25 19.61 9.15 9.90
N GLY A 26 20.32 8.14 9.41
CA GLY A 26 19.85 7.28 8.33
C GLY A 26 18.63 6.44 8.72
N ILE A 27 18.56 5.97 9.97
CA ILE A 27 17.40 5.26 10.51
C ILE A 27 16.17 6.19 10.54
N ALA A 28 16.32 7.40 11.09
CA ALA A 28 15.23 8.37 11.16
C ALA A 28 14.72 8.76 9.76
N ALA A 29 15.64 9.04 8.84
CA ALA A 29 15.29 9.35 7.45
C ALA A 29 14.62 8.15 6.75
N GLY A 30 15.11 6.94 6.95
CA GLY A 30 14.54 5.70 6.41
C GLY A 30 13.12 5.44 6.89
N VAL A 31 12.83 5.68 8.18
CA VAL A 31 11.49 5.54 8.75
C VAL A 31 10.52 6.57 8.15
N VAL A 32 10.94 7.85 8.05
CA VAL A 32 10.09 8.91 7.48
C VAL A 32 9.78 8.64 6.01
N VAL A 33 10.79 8.27 5.21
CA VAL A 33 10.61 7.92 3.80
C VAL A 33 9.75 6.67 3.66
N GLY A 34 9.98 5.64 4.49
CA GLY A 34 9.17 4.43 4.50
C GLY A 34 7.71 4.68 4.83
N ALA A 35 7.43 5.53 5.83
CA ALA A 35 6.08 5.95 6.18
C ALA A 35 5.40 6.73 5.04
N ALA A 36 6.12 7.65 4.40
CA ALA A 36 5.59 8.43 3.28
C ALA A 36 5.28 7.55 2.05
N VAL A 37 6.16 6.60 1.72
CA VAL A 37 5.95 5.63 0.64
C VAL A 37 4.79 4.70 0.98
N GLY A 38 4.71 4.19 2.22
CA GLY A 38 3.62 3.36 2.71
C GLY A 38 2.27 4.06 2.63
N ALA A 39 2.18 5.32 3.08
CA ALA A 39 0.96 6.13 2.97
C ALA A 39 0.54 6.37 1.52
N ARG A 40 1.50 6.66 0.63
CA ARG A 40 1.23 6.86 -0.80
C ARG A 40 0.78 5.57 -1.48
N TRP A 41 1.36 4.44 -1.10
CA TRP A 41 0.94 3.13 -1.59
C TRP A 41 -0.47 2.79 -1.10
N GLY A 42 -0.75 3.00 0.18
CA GLY A 42 -2.07 2.82 0.78
C GLY A 42 -3.15 3.57 0.00
N ALA A 43 -2.96 4.88 -0.23
CA ALA A 43 -3.90 5.69 -1.01
C ALA A 43 -4.06 5.23 -2.46
N ARG A 44 -3.03 4.61 -3.06
CA ARG A 44 -3.11 4.07 -4.42
C ARG A 44 -3.88 2.75 -4.46
N SER A 45 -3.68 1.87 -3.48
CA SER A 45 -4.44 0.63 -3.33
C SER A 45 -5.93 0.89 -3.12
N ASP A 46 -6.32 1.93 -2.35
CA ASP A 46 -7.73 2.29 -2.18
C ASP A 46 -8.41 2.66 -3.50
N ARG A 47 -7.69 3.41 -4.35
CA ARG A 47 -8.21 3.78 -5.67
C ARG A 47 -8.38 2.58 -6.58
N ILE A 48 -7.47 1.60 -6.49
CA ILE A 48 -7.55 0.39 -7.30
C ILE A 48 -8.72 -0.47 -6.83
N ALA A 49 -8.86 -0.70 -5.52
CA ALA A 49 -9.99 -1.45 -4.97
C ALA A 49 -11.34 -0.81 -5.35
N ALA A 50 -11.45 0.52 -5.25
CA ALA A 50 -12.67 1.23 -5.67
C ALA A 50 -12.96 1.11 -7.19
N LEU A 51 -11.93 0.90 -8.02
CA LEU A 51 -12.13 0.63 -9.45
C LEU A 51 -12.55 -0.82 -9.69
N GLU A 52 -11.96 -1.79 -8.99
CA GLU A 52 -12.32 -3.20 -9.07
C GLU A 52 -13.79 -3.42 -8.68
N ASP A 53 -14.26 -2.81 -7.58
CA ASP A 53 -15.67 -2.87 -7.18
C ASP A 53 -16.61 -2.32 -8.25
N ARG A 54 -16.23 -1.20 -8.89
CA ARG A 54 -17.04 -0.60 -9.96
C ARG A 54 -17.07 -1.47 -11.21
N VAL A 55 -15.95 -2.08 -11.59
CA VAL A 55 -15.90 -3.00 -12.73
C VAL A 55 -16.75 -4.23 -12.45
N SER A 56 -16.62 -4.83 -11.27
CA SER A 56 -17.42 -5.99 -10.88
C SER A 56 -18.93 -5.71 -10.91
N ALA A 57 -19.34 -4.50 -10.51
CA ALA A 57 -20.74 -4.09 -10.57
C ALA A 57 -21.24 -3.98 -12.03
N VAL A 58 -20.45 -3.37 -12.92
CA VAL A 58 -20.80 -3.25 -14.35
C VAL A 58 -20.84 -4.62 -15.03
N GLU A 59 -19.90 -5.51 -14.74
CA GLU A 59 -19.89 -6.86 -15.30
C GLU A 59 -21.10 -7.68 -14.85
N SER A 60 -21.56 -7.49 -13.60
CA SER A 60 -22.75 -8.18 -13.08
C SER A 60 -24.04 -7.66 -13.72
N GLU A 61 -24.15 -6.34 -13.91
CA GLU A 61 -25.30 -5.73 -14.60
C GLU A 61 -25.40 -6.19 -16.07
N ALA A 62 -24.26 -6.27 -16.77
CA ALA A 62 -24.22 -6.79 -18.13
C ALA A 62 -24.60 -8.29 -18.19
N ALA A 63 -24.15 -9.09 -17.22
CA ALA A 63 -24.49 -10.51 -17.16
C ALA A 63 -25.98 -10.76 -16.90
N ASP A 64 -26.64 -9.89 -16.13
CA ASP A 64 -28.08 -9.96 -15.87
C ASP A 64 -28.91 -9.50 -17.09
N GLU A 65 -28.40 -8.61 -17.94
CA GLU A 65 -29.09 -8.11 -19.14
C GLU A 65 -29.02 -9.11 -20.33
N ASP A 66 -27.99 -9.95 -20.37
CA ASP A 66 -27.79 -11.00 -21.38
C ASP A 66 -28.52 -12.34 -21.06
N ALA A 67 -29.21 -12.45 -19.92
CA ALA A 67 -29.88 -13.67 -19.41
C ALA A 67 -31.40 -13.70 -19.69
#